data_AF-A0A516F3Z0-F1
#
_entry.id   AF-A0A516F3Z0-F1
#
_cell.length_a   1.000
_cell.length_b   1.000
_cell.length_c   1.000
_cell.angle_alpha   90.00
_cell.angle_beta   90.00
_cell.angle_gamma   90.00
#
_symmetry.space_group_name_H-M   'P 1'
#
loop_
_entity.id
_entity.type
_entity.pdbx_description
1 polymer ?
#
loop_
_entity_poly.entity_id
_entity_poly.type
_entity_poly.pdbx_seq_one_letter_code
_entity_poly.pdbx_strand_id
1 'polypeptide(L)'
;RVQYKGAAKNFTPEEISAMVLTKMKEIAEAYLGQTVHDAVVTVPAYFNDSQRQATKDAGTIAGLNVKRIINEPTAGALAYGLEKNLSGEKNVLIFDLGGGTFDVSVLTIDEGSFFQVLSTAGNKHLGGEDFDNRMVDYFVSDYKQKNKKDLKTNPKSLRRLRTACERAKKTLSSATQANIEIDSLFEGIDFYSRITRAKFEELCMDLFRSCLDPVETALKDAKLNKRKVHDVVLVGGSTRIPKIQS
;
A
#
# COMPACT_ATOMS: atom_id res chain seq x y z
N ARG A 1 3.52 -22.90 4.61
CA ARG A 1 4.54 -23.80 5.19
C ARG A 1 5.89 -23.11 5.17
N VAL A 2 6.62 -23.08 6.29
CA VAL A 2 7.96 -22.46 6.40
C VAL A 2 8.88 -23.35 7.23
N GLN A 3 10.20 -23.25 7.02
CA GLN A 3 11.21 -23.82 7.91
C GLN A 3 11.44 -22.85 9.07
N TYR A 4 11.18 -23.27 10.31
CA TYR A 4 11.38 -22.44 11.49
C TYR A 4 11.93 -23.27 12.64
N LYS A 5 13.06 -22.83 13.21
CA LYS A 5 13.79 -23.55 14.28
C LYS A 5 14.08 -25.02 13.94
N GLY A 6 14.48 -25.29 12.70
CA GLY A 6 14.85 -26.63 12.23
C GLY A 6 13.67 -27.57 11.92
N ALA A 7 12.42 -27.11 12.04
CA ALA A 7 11.24 -27.90 11.74
C ALA A 7 10.34 -27.21 10.70
N ALA A 8 9.68 -28.02 9.87
CA ALA A 8 8.64 -27.53 8.98
C ALA A 8 7.39 -27.20 9.80
N LYS A 9 6.95 -25.93 9.74
CA LYS A 9 5.70 -25.48 10.36
C LYS A 9 4.70 -25.02 9.31
N ASN A 10 3.43 -25.30 9.59
CA ASN A 10 2.31 -24.72 8.88
C ASN A 10 1.74 -23.61 9.75
N PHE A 11 1.40 -22.49 9.12
CA PHE A 11 0.73 -21.38 9.77
C PHE A 11 -0.48 -21.01 8.94
N THR A 12 -1.59 -20.69 9.61
CA THR A 12 -2.75 -20.09 8.96
C THR A 12 -2.50 -18.60 8.70
N PRO A 13 -3.25 -17.96 7.79
CA PRO A 13 -3.17 -16.51 7.58
C PRO A 13 -3.42 -15.69 8.85
N GLU A 14 -4.33 -16.15 9.72
CA GLU A 14 -4.67 -15.53 11.00
C GLU A 14 -3.48 -15.56 11.95
N GLU A 15 -2.78 -16.69 12.06
CA GLU A 15 -1.58 -16.81 12.90
C GLU A 15 -0.46 -15.88 12.42
N ILE A 16 -0.24 -15.79 11.11
CA ILE A 16 0.75 -14.86 10.54
C ILE A 16 0.34 -13.40 10.81
N SER A 17 -0.93 -13.07 10.62
CA SER A 17 -1.47 -11.73 10.89
C SER A 17 -1.35 -11.38 12.37
N ALA A 18 -1.59 -12.34 13.26
CA ALA A 18 -1.42 -12.18 14.70
C ALA A 18 0.03 -11.89 15.09
N MET A 19 1.02 -12.47 14.40
CA MET A 19 2.43 -12.14 14.63
C MET A 19 2.73 -10.67 14.28
N VAL A 20 2.13 -10.14 13.21
CA VAL A 20 2.25 -8.72 12.85
C VAL A 20 1.57 -7.84 13.90
N LEU A 21 0.34 -8.18 14.32
CA LEU A 21 -0.39 -7.44 15.35
C LEU A 21 0.34 -7.47 16.70
N THR A 22 0.92 -8.61 17.06
CA THR A 22 1.77 -8.74 18.26
C THR A 22 2.96 -7.79 18.15
N LYS A 23 3.62 -7.72 16.98
CA LYS A 23 4.73 -6.79 16.80
C LYS A 23 4.30 -5.32 16.92
N MET A 24 3.13 -4.97 16.39
CA MET A 24 2.59 -3.61 16.53
C MET A 24 2.22 -3.28 17.98
N LYS A 25 1.64 -4.24 18.71
CA LYS A 25 1.38 -4.15 20.15
C LYS A 25 2.67 -3.88 20.93
N GLU A 26 3.72 -4.66 20.71
CA GLU A 26 5.04 -4.46 21.37
C GLU A 26 5.59 -3.04 21.13
N ILE A 27 5.47 -2.52 19.91
CA ILE A 27 5.93 -1.17 19.57
C ILE A 27 5.10 -0.13 20.34
N ALA A 28 3.77 -0.30 20.39
CA ALA A 28 2.89 0.60 21.12
C ALA A 28 3.16 0.57 22.64
N GLU A 29 3.34 -0.62 23.22
CA GLU A 29 3.64 -0.80 24.65
C GLU A 29 4.99 -0.20 25.02
N ALA A 30 6.02 -0.39 24.17
CA ALA A 30 7.33 0.22 24.37
C ALA A 30 7.27 1.76 24.31
N TYR A 31 6.43 2.32 23.44
CA TYR A 31 6.22 3.77 23.36
C TYR A 31 5.43 4.34 24.56
N LEU A 32 4.40 3.63 25.01
CA LEU A 32 3.49 4.08 26.08
C LEU A 32 4.01 3.76 27.49
N GLY A 33 4.91 2.79 27.63
CA GLY A 33 5.39 2.30 28.94
C GLY A 33 4.36 1.49 29.72
N GLN A 34 3.30 1.01 29.06
CA GLN A 34 2.21 0.25 29.69
C GLN A 34 1.66 -0.82 28.73
N THR A 35 0.97 -1.82 29.28
CA THR A 35 0.32 -2.88 28.51
C THR A 35 -0.87 -2.35 27.71
N VAL A 36 -1.01 -2.82 26.47
CA VAL A 36 -2.13 -2.49 25.57
C VAL A 36 -3.07 -3.69 25.48
N HIS A 37 -4.35 -3.45 25.82
CA HIS A 37 -5.37 -4.50 25.84
C HIS A 37 -6.39 -4.38 24.72
N ASP A 38 -6.78 -3.16 24.37
CA ASP A 38 -7.86 -2.90 23.42
C ASP A 38 -7.30 -2.33 22.12
N ALA A 39 -7.89 -2.73 20.98
CA ALA A 39 -7.50 -2.23 19.67
C ALA A 39 -8.72 -2.01 18.76
N VAL A 40 -8.58 -1.09 17.83
CA VAL A 40 -9.42 -0.96 16.63
C VAL A 40 -8.54 -1.30 15.44
N VAL A 41 -8.99 -2.22 14.59
CA VAL A 41 -8.21 -2.70 13.45
C VAL A 41 -8.92 -2.31 12.16
N THR A 42 -8.16 -1.77 11.21
CA THR A 42 -8.65 -1.41 9.88
C THR A 42 -8.65 -2.62 8.96
N VAL A 43 -9.60 -2.66 8.03
CA VAL A 43 -9.65 -3.64 6.92
C VAL A 43 -10.07 -2.94 5.63
N PRO A 44 -9.74 -3.51 4.45
CA PRO A 44 -10.26 -3.02 3.18
C PRO A 44 -11.79 -3.01 3.17
N ALA A 45 -12.41 -2.02 2.52
CA ALA A 45 -13.87 -1.89 2.50
C ALA A 45 -14.57 -3.09 1.85
N TYR A 46 -13.92 -3.76 0.88
CA TYR A 46 -14.44 -4.93 0.19
C TYR A 46 -14.31 -6.25 0.97
N PHE A 47 -13.75 -6.25 2.18
CA PHE A 47 -13.67 -7.46 3.00
C PHE A 47 -15.07 -7.98 3.36
N ASN A 48 -15.29 -9.27 3.11
CA ASN A 48 -16.50 -9.97 3.51
C ASN A 48 -16.47 -10.36 5.00
N ASP A 49 -17.57 -10.94 5.49
CA ASP A 49 -17.72 -11.27 6.91
C ASP A 49 -16.67 -12.28 7.41
N SER A 50 -16.30 -13.27 6.59
CA SER A 50 -15.30 -14.27 6.99
C SER A 50 -13.91 -13.66 7.12
N GLN A 51 -13.52 -12.76 6.20
CA GLN A 51 -12.23 -12.05 6.28
C GLN A 51 -12.19 -11.06 7.46
N ARG A 52 -13.32 -10.42 7.77
CA ARG A 52 -13.45 -9.56 8.97
C ARG A 52 -13.33 -10.37 10.24
N GLN A 53 -13.95 -11.56 10.29
CA GLN A 53 -13.83 -12.46 11.43
C GLN A 53 -12.39 -12.97 11.59
N ALA A 54 -11.75 -13.42 10.51
CA ALA A 54 -10.34 -13.83 10.52
C ALA A 54 -9.40 -12.73 11.06
N THR A 55 -9.68 -11.46 10.75
CA THR A 55 -8.91 -10.32 11.30
C THR A 55 -9.13 -10.14 12.81
N LYS A 56 -10.37 -10.34 13.30
CA LYS A 56 -10.66 -10.32 14.76
C LYS A 56 -10.01 -11.50 15.47
N ASP A 57 -10.01 -12.68 14.86
CA ASP A 57 -9.38 -13.88 15.39
C ASP A 57 -7.86 -13.67 15.50
N ALA A 58 -7.23 -13.08 14.48
CA ALA A 58 -5.82 -12.68 14.53
C ALA A 58 -5.54 -11.71 15.69
N GLY A 59 -6.42 -10.73 15.94
CA GLY A 59 -6.31 -9.84 17.09
C GLY A 59 -6.42 -10.59 18.43
N THR A 60 -7.32 -11.56 18.51
CA THR A 60 -7.48 -12.42 19.70
C THR A 60 -6.23 -13.25 19.96
N ILE A 61 -5.66 -13.86 18.92
CA ILE A 61 -4.39 -14.62 19.00
C ILE A 61 -3.24 -13.71 19.45
N ALA A 62 -3.23 -12.44 19.03
CA ALA A 62 -2.25 -11.44 19.46
C ALA A 62 -2.47 -10.90 20.91
N GLY A 63 -3.50 -11.39 21.61
CA GLY A 63 -3.85 -10.92 22.96
C GLY A 63 -4.36 -9.48 22.97
N LEU A 64 -5.11 -9.09 21.93
CA LEU A 64 -5.82 -7.82 21.82
C LEU A 64 -7.32 -8.06 21.78
N ASN A 65 -8.06 -7.25 22.54
CA ASN A 65 -9.50 -7.16 22.45
C ASN A 65 -9.87 -6.18 21.31
N VAL A 66 -10.27 -6.74 20.18
CA VAL A 66 -10.65 -5.97 18.99
C VAL A 66 -12.03 -5.35 19.18
N LYS A 67 -12.09 -4.13 19.72
CA LYS A 67 -13.32 -3.39 20.00
C LYS A 67 -14.17 -3.17 18.76
N ARG A 68 -13.50 -2.88 17.64
CA ARG A 68 -14.16 -2.60 16.37
C ARG A 68 -13.24 -2.95 15.21
N ILE A 69 -13.84 -3.46 14.15
CA ILE A 69 -13.26 -3.48 12.82
C ILE A 69 -13.82 -2.29 12.07
N ILE A 70 -12.96 -1.43 11.53
CA ILE A 70 -13.37 -0.28 10.73
C ILE A 70 -12.83 -0.41 9.31
N ASN A 71 -13.51 0.19 8.35
CA ASN A 71 -13.01 0.23 6.99
C ASN A 71 -11.85 1.22 6.92
N GLU A 72 -10.78 0.83 6.25
CA GLU A 72 -9.62 1.68 5.96
C GLU A 72 -9.99 3.04 5.35
N PRO A 73 -10.86 3.16 4.32
CA PRO A 73 -11.23 4.46 3.78
C PRO A 73 -12.00 5.34 4.79
N THR A 74 -12.79 4.74 5.68
CA THR A 74 -13.46 5.47 6.76
C THR A 74 -12.45 5.96 7.80
N ALA A 75 -11.45 5.13 8.14
CA ALA A 75 -10.38 5.53 9.04
C ALA A 75 -9.53 6.68 8.47
N GLY A 76 -9.22 6.63 7.17
CA GLY A 76 -8.52 7.72 6.47
C GLY A 76 -9.33 9.02 6.45
N ALA A 77 -10.64 8.93 6.17
CA ALA A 77 -11.53 10.08 6.22
C ALA A 77 -11.59 10.72 7.62
N LEU A 78 -11.70 9.90 8.68
CA LEU A 78 -11.67 10.35 10.07
C LEU A 78 -10.33 11.05 10.40
N ALA A 79 -9.21 10.45 10.00
CA ALA A 79 -7.88 10.98 10.27
C ALA A 79 -7.60 12.32 9.60
N TYR A 80 -8.16 12.57 8.41
CA TYR A 80 -8.05 13.86 7.72
C TYR A 80 -8.79 15.01 8.44
N GLY A 81 -9.51 14.72 9.53
CA GLY A 81 -10.18 15.75 10.31
C GLY A 81 -11.46 16.26 9.67
N LEU A 82 -12.06 15.46 8.79
CA LEU A 82 -13.37 15.75 8.21
C LEU A 82 -14.47 15.84 9.27
N GLU A 83 -14.23 15.53 10.55
CA GLU A 83 -15.17 15.84 11.63
C GLU A 83 -15.20 17.33 12.03
N LYS A 84 -14.16 18.13 11.74
CA LYS A 84 -14.06 19.48 12.30
C LYS A 84 -14.87 20.49 11.49
N ASN A 85 -15.99 20.93 12.07
CA ASN A 85 -16.81 22.05 11.59
C ASN A 85 -17.38 21.86 10.17
N LEU A 86 -17.80 20.65 9.83
CA LEU A 86 -18.60 20.48 8.62
C LEU A 86 -19.96 21.15 8.82
N SER A 87 -20.28 22.07 7.92
CA SER A 87 -21.64 22.55 7.70
C SER A 87 -22.19 21.84 6.47
N GLY A 88 -23.29 21.12 6.66
CA GLY A 88 -23.95 20.34 5.63
C GLY A 88 -23.21 19.09 5.15
N GLU A 89 -23.85 18.41 4.22
CA GLU A 89 -23.37 17.16 3.62
C GLU A 89 -22.15 17.38 2.70
N LYS A 90 -21.09 16.60 2.90
CA LYS A 90 -19.92 16.57 2.02
C LYS A 90 -19.66 15.19 1.45
N ASN A 91 -19.56 15.14 0.12
CA ASN A 91 -19.01 14.00 -0.59
C ASN A 91 -17.49 14.08 -0.69
N VAL A 92 -16.81 13.02 -0.30
CA VAL A 92 -15.35 12.89 -0.27
C VAL A 92 -14.93 11.65 -1.03
N LEU A 93 -13.89 11.77 -1.85
CA LEU A 93 -13.26 10.65 -2.52
C LEU A 93 -11.96 10.29 -1.81
N ILE A 94 -11.85 9.05 -1.35
CA ILE A 94 -10.61 8.49 -0.81
C ILE A 94 -9.91 7.75 -1.94
N PHE A 95 -8.69 8.17 -2.24
CA PHE A 95 -7.80 7.51 -3.20
C PHE A 95 -6.68 6.84 -2.41
N ASP A 96 -6.76 5.52 -2.25
CA ASP A 96 -5.82 4.74 -1.46
C ASP A 96 -4.93 3.89 -2.37
N LEU A 97 -3.67 4.30 -2.55
CA LEU A 97 -2.70 3.56 -3.33
C LEU A 97 -1.56 3.08 -2.43
N GLY A 98 -1.68 1.80 -2.06
CA GLY A 98 -0.81 1.14 -1.10
C GLY A 98 0.40 0.46 -1.74
N GLY A 99 0.87 -0.59 -1.07
CA GLY A 99 2.01 -1.41 -1.51
C GLY A 99 1.65 -2.42 -2.59
N GLY A 100 0.45 -3.00 -2.56
CA GLY A 100 0.01 -4.01 -3.53
C GLY A 100 -1.46 -3.90 -3.95
N THR A 101 -2.21 -2.96 -3.38
CA THR A 101 -3.60 -2.71 -3.73
C THR A 101 -3.84 -1.23 -3.98
N PHE A 102 -4.84 -0.98 -4.81
CA PHE A 102 -5.38 0.32 -5.11
C PHE A 102 -6.88 0.30 -4.85
N ASP A 103 -7.36 1.16 -3.98
CA ASP A 103 -8.77 1.26 -3.62
C ASP A 103 -9.25 2.71 -3.74
N VAL A 104 -10.47 2.87 -4.25
CA VAL A 104 -11.16 4.16 -4.34
C VAL A 104 -12.50 4.02 -3.66
N SER A 105 -12.77 4.87 -2.68
CA SER A 105 -14.07 4.92 -2.01
C SER A 105 -14.67 6.31 -2.11
N VAL A 106 -15.95 6.38 -2.44
CA VAL A 106 -16.73 7.62 -2.34
C VAL A 106 -17.55 7.55 -1.07
N LEU A 107 -17.40 8.54 -0.21
CA LEU A 107 -18.12 8.65 1.05
C LEU A 107 -18.92 9.94 1.09
N THR A 108 -20.04 9.88 1.79
CA THR A 108 -20.81 11.05 2.22
C THR A 108 -20.64 11.20 3.72
N ILE A 109 -20.40 12.43 4.14
CA ILE A 109 -20.21 12.82 5.54
C ILE A 109 -21.25 13.87 5.87
N ASP A 110 -22.06 13.60 6.89
CA ASP A 110 -23.15 14.48 7.33
C ASP A 110 -22.80 15.15 8.67
N GLU A 111 -23.57 16.19 9.03
CA GLU A 111 -23.53 16.85 10.33
C GLU A 111 -23.76 15.81 11.45
N GLY A 112 -22.79 15.69 12.37
CA GLY A 112 -22.81 14.67 13.43
C GLY A 112 -21.89 13.46 13.20
N SER A 113 -20.93 13.56 12.28
CA SER A 113 -19.90 12.53 12.01
C SER A 113 -20.46 11.19 11.52
N PHE A 114 -21.61 11.20 10.82
CA PHE A 114 -22.10 10.01 10.15
C PHE A 114 -21.35 9.81 8.83
N PHE A 115 -20.69 8.66 8.68
CA PHE A 115 -19.95 8.30 7.47
C PHE A 115 -20.71 7.20 6.72
N GLN A 116 -21.17 7.52 5.51
CA GLN A 116 -21.75 6.55 4.61
C GLN A 116 -20.81 6.30 3.44
N VAL A 117 -20.42 5.04 3.22
CA VAL A 117 -19.73 4.65 1.99
C VAL A 117 -20.78 4.49 0.89
N LEU A 118 -20.72 5.30 -0.16
CA LEU A 118 -21.63 5.22 -1.30
C LEU A 118 -21.20 4.13 -2.29
N SER A 119 -19.90 4.03 -2.54
CA SER A 119 -19.33 3.05 -3.46
C SER A 119 -17.87 2.77 -3.11
N THR A 120 -17.37 1.63 -3.59
CA THR A 120 -15.94 1.32 -3.56
C THR A 120 -15.60 0.54 -4.83
N ALA A 121 -14.51 0.94 -5.47
CA ALA A 121 -13.89 0.25 -6.60
C ALA A 121 -12.38 0.16 -6.35
N GLY A 122 -11.66 -0.62 -7.14
CA GLY A 122 -10.23 -0.76 -6.95
C GLY A 122 -9.59 -1.81 -7.85
N ASN A 123 -8.28 -1.96 -7.69
CA ASN A 123 -7.48 -3.01 -8.30
C ASN A 123 -6.63 -3.70 -7.21
N LYS A 124 -6.93 -4.98 -6.97
CA LYS A 124 -6.28 -5.82 -5.94
C LYS A 124 -4.85 -6.24 -6.31
N HIS A 125 -4.39 -5.89 -7.51
CA HIS A 125 -3.10 -6.25 -8.08
C HIS A 125 -2.41 -5.02 -8.68
N LEU A 126 -2.55 -3.88 -8.02
CA LEU A 126 -1.90 -2.64 -8.39
C LEU A 126 -1.44 -1.89 -7.14
N GLY A 127 -0.14 -1.67 -7.00
CA GLY A 127 0.40 -0.86 -5.94
C GLY A 127 1.88 -0.53 -6.14
N GLY A 128 2.52 -0.09 -5.05
CA GLY A 128 3.93 0.25 -5.02
C GLY A 128 4.87 -0.84 -5.56
N GLU A 129 4.55 -2.12 -5.32
CA GLU A 129 5.34 -3.27 -5.77
C GLU A 129 5.35 -3.41 -7.29
N ASP A 130 4.27 -3.06 -7.97
CA ASP A 130 4.19 -3.11 -9.44
C ASP A 130 5.10 -2.06 -10.07
N PHE A 131 5.21 -0.88 -9.46
CA PHE A 131 6.17 0.15 -9.87
C PHE A 131 7.61 -0.32 -9.63
N ASP A 132 7.87 -1.01 -8.52
CA ASP A 132 9.19 -1.60 -8.24
C ASP A 132 9.52 -2.69 -9.28
N ASN A 133 8.54 -3.52 -9.66
CA ASN A 133 8.68 -4.54 -10.70
C ASN A 133 9.11 -3.93 -12.04
N ARG A 134 8.49 -2.82 -12.46
CA ARG A 134 8.88 -2.12 -13.71
C ARG A 134 10.33 -1.65 -13.69
N MET A 135 10.78 -1.13 -12.55
CA MET A 135 12.19 -0.74 -12.38
C MET A 135 13.12 -1.96 -12.38
N VAL A 136 12.74 -3.05 -11.71
CA VAL A 136 13.51 -4.29 -11.68
C VAL A 136 13.67 -4.86 -13.10
N ASP A 137 12.59 -4.99 -13.87
CA ASP A 137 12.68 -5.53 -15.23
C ASP A 137 13.53 -4.66 -16.17
N TYR A 138 13.44 -3.33 -16.02
CA TYR A 138 14.31 -2.38 -16.72
C TYR A 138 15.79 -2.63 -16.38
N PHE A 139 16.15 -2.69 -15.10
CA PHE A 139 17.54 -2.86 -14.69
C PHE A 139 18.08 -4.28 -14.89
N VAL A 140 17.22 -5.31 -14.89
CA VAL A 140 17.61 -6.66 -15.31
C VAL A 140 18.02 -6.67 -16.77
N SER A 141 17.25 -6.00 -17.63
CA SER A 141 17.56 -5.88 -19.05
C SER A 141 18.85 -5.09 -19.28
N ASP A 142 19.04 -3.97 -18.57
CA ASP A 142 20.27 -3.17 -18.58
C ASP A 142 21.50 -3.99 -18.15
N TYR A 143 21.39 -4.73 -17.03
CA TYR A 143 22.46 -5.60 -16.54
C TYR A 143 22.83 -6.68 -17.57
N LYS A 144 21.83 -7.33 -18.17
CA LYS A 144 22.04 -8.37 -19.19
C LYS A 144 22.70 -7.80 -20.44
N GLN A 145 22.33 -6.59 -20.85
CA GLN A 145 22.95 -5.93 -22.00
C GLN A 145 24.43 -5.62 -21.76
N LYS A 146 24.76 -5.07 -20.58
CA LYS A 146 26.12 -4.65 -20.18
C LYS A 146 27.04 -5.83 -19.89
N ASN A 147 26.56 -6.83 -19.16
CA ASN A 147 27.40 -7.91 -18.61
C ASN A 147 27.21 -9.26 -19.32
N LYS A 148 26.27 -9.37 -20.26
CA LYS A 148 25.89 -10.62 -20.96
C LYS A 148 25.48 -11.77 -20.03
N LYS A 149 25.01 -11.42 -18.82
CA LYS A 149 24.62 -12.34 -17.75
C LYS A 149 23.19 -12.11 -17.32
N ASP A 150 22.46 -13.19 -17.01
CA ASP A 150 21.06 -13.12 -16.62
C ASP A 150 20.87 -13.28 -15.10
N LEU A 151 20.65 -12.16 -14.42
CA LEU A 151 20.48 -12.15 -12.97
C LEU A 151 19.14 -12.75 -12.50
N LYS A 152 18.18 -13.01 -13.40
CA LYS A 152 16.90 -13.66 -13.04
C LYS A 152 17.10 -15.07 -12.50
N THR A 153 18.24 -15.69 -12.84
CA THR A 153 18.63 -17.02 -12.36
C THR A 153 18.98 -17.06 -10.87
N ASN A 154 19.17 -15.91 -10.22
CA ASN A 154 19.57 -15.83 -8.81
C ASN A 154 18.57 -15.03 -7.97
N PRO A 155 17.70 -15.72 -7.20
CA PRO A 155 16.68 -15.08 -6.37
C PRO A 155 17.22 -14.08 -5.34
N LYS A 156 18.42 -14.33 -4.80
CA LYS A 156 19.08 -13.42 -3.85
C LYS A 156 19.46 -12.11 -4.53
N SER A 157 19.99 -12.18 -5.75
CA SER A 157 20.39 -11.02 -6.56
C SER A 157 19.17 -10.19 -6.96
N LEU A 158 18.10 -10.86 -7.43
CA LEU A 158 16.82 -10.21 -7.72
C LEU A 158 16.24 -9.48 -6.52
N ARG A 159 16.27 -10.10 -5.33
CA ARG A 159 15.78 -9.47 -4.10
C ARG A 159 16.57 -8.22 -3.74
N ARG A 160 17.90 -8.26 -3.87
CA ARG A 160 18.76 -7.09 -3.62
C ARG A 160 18.46 -5.96 -4.60
N LEU A 161 18.30 -6.27 -5.89
CA LEU A 161 17.92 -5.29 -6.90
C LEU A 161 16.55 -4.68 -6.63
N ARG A 162 15.56 -5.50 -6.25
CA ARG A 162 14.22 -5.04 -5.86
C ARG A 162 14.25 -4.05 -4.70
N THR A 163 15.00 -4.36 -3.63
CA THR A 163 15.18 -3.44 -2.50
C THR A 163 15.83 -2.12 -2.93
N ALA A 164 16.80 -2.15 -3.83
CA ALA A 164 17.40 -0.92 -4.36
C ALA A 164 16.43 -0.13 -5.23
N CYS A 165 15.62 -0.80 -6.07
CA CYS A 165 14.58 -0.16 -6.88
C CYS A 165 13.53 0.53 -6.02
N GLU A 166 13.04 -0.12 -4.95
CA GLU A 166 12.09 0.49 -4.02
C GLU A 166 12.66 1.76 -3.37
N ARG A 167 13.93 1.73 -2.95
CA ARG A 167 14.63 2.91 -2.40
C ARG A 167 14.77 4.02 -3.43
N ALA A 168 15.11 3.69 -4.67
CA ALA A 168 15.19 4.66 -5.76
C ALA A 168 13.81 5.26 -6.07
N LYS A 169 12.74 4.46 -6.18
CA LYS A 169 11.36 4.94 -6.34
C LYS A 169 10.97 5.95 -5.27
N LYS A 170 11.27 5.64 -4.00
CA LYS A 170 11.04 6.56 -2.87
C LYS A 170 11.82 7.86 -3.04
N THR A 171 13.09 7.78 -3.43
CA THR A 171 13.94 8.95 -3.72
C THR A 171 13.40 9.79 -4.88
N LEU A 172 12.93 9.14 -5.96
CA LEU A 172 12.34 9.79 -7.12
C LEU A 172 11.04 10.54 -6.81
N SER A 173 10.39 10.24 -5.68
CA SER A 173 9.20 10.97 -5.24
C SER A 173 9.52 12.40 -4.80
N SER A 174 10.76 12.68 -4.37
CA SER A 174 11.21 14.04 -4.00
C SER A 174 12.31 14.58 -4.93
N ALA A 175 13.14 13.73 -5.53
CA ALA A 175 14.23 14.10 -6.43
C ALA A 175 13.98 13.70 -7.89
N THR A 176 14.73 14.27 -8.83
CA THR A 176 14.51 14.09 -10.28
C THR A 176 15.19 12.86 -10.91
N GLN A 177 15.66 11.86 -10.17
CA GLN A 177 16.99 11.87 -9.57
C GLN A 177 17.35 10.70 -8.63
N ALA A 178 17.72 9.48 -9.07
CA ALA A 178 18.22 8.45 -8.15
C ALA A 178 19.32 7.52 -8.72
N ASN A 179 20.24 7.08 -7.86
CA ASN A 179 21.26 6.08 -8.18
C ASN A 179 20.87 4.69 -7.66
N ILE A 180 21.32 3.65 -8.37
CA ILE A 180 21.28 2.25 -7.95
C ILE A 180 22.72 1.77 -7.84
N GLU A 181 23.12 1.41 -6.62
CA GLU A 181 24.50 1.00 -6.31
C GLU A 181 24.43 -0.27 -5.47
N ILE A 182 24.94 -1.37 -6.00
CA ILE A 182 24.90 -2.69 -5.35
C ILE A 182 26.21 -3.45 -5.62
N ASP A 183 27.04 -3.59 -4.59
CA ASP A 183 28.29 -4.34 -4.68
C ASP A 183 28.03 -5.83 -4.90
N SER A 184 28.81 -6.47 -5.77
CA SER A 184 28.75 -7.90 -6.07
C SER A 184 27.31 -8.37 -6.25
N LEU A 185 26.53 -7.67 -7.10
CA LEU A 185 25.12 -7.96 -7.31
C LEU A 185 24.91 -9.40 -7.79
N PHE A 186 25.65 -9.82 -8.81
CA PHE A 186 25.57 -11.16 -9.40
C PHE A 186 26.95 -11.62 -9.89
N GLU A 187 27.37 -12.82 -9.48
CA GLU A 187 28.68 -13.42 -9.84
C GLU A 187 29.89 -12.49 -9.59
N GLY A 188 29.87 -11.75 -8.46
CA GLY A 188 30.96 -10.85 -8.06
C GLY A 188 31.03 -9.53 -8.83
N ILE A 189 30.09 -9.27 -9.75
CA ILE A 189 30.06 -8.02 -10.52
C ILE A 189 29.22 -6.99 -9.77
N ASP A 190 29.80 -5.81 -9.54
CA ASP A 190 29.11 -4.67 -8.96
C ASP A 190 28.11 -4.08 -9.97
N PHE A 191 27.01 -3.52 -9.47
CA PHE A 191 26.02 -2.85 -10.30
C PHE A 191 25.87 -1.39 -9.91
N TYR A 192 26.24 -0.52 -10.85
CA TYR A 192 26.09 0.93 -10.75
C TYR A 192 25.24 1.43 -11.92
N SER A 193 24.12 2.08 -11.61
CA SER A 193 23.23 2.67 -12.61
C SER A 193 22.51 3.89 -12.03
N ARG A 194 21.86 4.65 -12.90
CA ARG A 194 21.12 5.86 -12.55
C ARG A 194 19.80 5.88 -13.28
N ILE A 195 18.77 6.40 -12.64
CA ILE A 195 17.44 6.58 -13.22
C ILE A 195 16.91 7.98 -12.91
N THR A 196 16.25 8.58 -13.89
CA THR A 196 15.56 9.85 -13.75
C THR A 196 14.09 9.62 -13.44
N ARG A 197 13.43 10.61 -12.81
CA ARG A 197 11.99 10.57 -12.56
C ARG A 197 11.21 10.40 -13.86
N ALA A 198 11.60 11.13 -14.91
CA ALA A 198 10.98 11.02 -16.23
C ALA A 198 11.02 9.60 -16.79
N LYS A 199 12.16 8.89 -16.65
CA LYS A 199 12.25 7.50 -17.10
C LYS A 199 11.39 6.56 -16.25
N PHE A 200 11.39 6.73 -14.93
CA PHE A 200 10.50 5.96 -14.05
C PHE A 200 9.02 6.15 -14.42
N GLU A 201 8.61 7.40 -14.68
CA GLU A 201 7.24 7.72 -15.07
C GLU A 201 6.87 7.14 -16.42
N GLU A 202 7.79 7.15 -17.39
CA GLU A 202 7.62 6.50 -18.69
C GLU A 202 7.37 4.98 -18.53
N LEU A 203 8.17 4.31 -17.68
CA LEU A 203 8.07 2.86 -17.44
C LEU A 203 6.75 2.43 -16.79
N CYS A 204 6.09 3.34 -16.06
CA CYS A 204 4.89 3.07 -15.27
C CYS A 204 3.64 3.80 -15.80
N MET A 205 3.73 4.48 -16.95
CA MET A 205 2.67 5.35 -17.45
C MET A 205 1.33 4.62 -17.65
N ASP A 206 1.38 3.38 -18.12
CA ASP A 206 0.19 2.54 -18.28
C ASP A 206 -0.47 2.22 -16.93
N LEU A 207 0.32 1.91 -15.90
CA LEU A 207 -0.19 1.64 -14.55
C LEU A 207 -0.79 2.91 -13.92
N PHE A 208 -0.14 4.07 -14.09
CA PHE A 208 -0.68 5.35 -13.59
C PHE A 208 -2.02 5.68 -14.25
N ARG A 209 -2.14 5.49 -15.56
CA ARG A 209 -3.41 5.72 -16.27
C ARG A 209 -4.50 4.76 -15.81
N SER A 210 -4.16 3.49 -15.56
CA SER A 210 -5.12 2.49 -15.07
C SER A 210 -5.72 2.82 -13.70
N CYS A 211 -5.12 3.74 -12.94
CA CYS A 211 -5.71 4.23 -11.68
C CYS A 211 -7.00 5.05 -11.90
N LEU A 212 -7.23 5.57 -13.12
CA LEU A 212 -8.43 6.36 -13.42
C LEU A 212 -9.69 5.51 -13.56
N ASP A 213 -9.57 4.27 -14.04
CA ASP A 213 -10.75 3.41 -14.28
C ASP A 213 -11.51 3.10 -12.97
N PRO A 214 -10.86 2.77 -11.84
CA PRO A 214 -11.54 2.63 -10.56
C PRO A 214 -12.15 3.93 -10.03
N VAL A 215 -11.52 5.09 -10.30
CA VAL A 215 -12.08 6.40 -9.92
C VAL A 215 -13.39 6.66 -10.66
N GLU A 216 -13.41 6.45 -11.98
CA GLU A 216 -14.61 6.62 -12.80
C GLU A 216 -15.72 5.63 -12.39
N THR A 217 -15.34 4.38 -12.12
CA THR A 217 -16.27 3.34 -11.65
C THR A 217 -16.88 3.72 -10.30
N ALA A 218 -16.07 4.12 -9.32
CA ALA A 218 -16.55 4.52 -8.00
C ALA A 218 -17.52 5.71 -8.08
N LEU A 219 -17.21 6.74 -8.88
CA LEU A 219 -18.10 7.88 -9.08
C LEU A 219 -19.42 7.48 -9.75
N LYS A 220 -19.36 6.62 -10.76
CA LYS A 220 -20.55 6.11 -11.46
C LYS A 220 -21.46 5.31 -10.52
N ASP A 221 -20.89 4.40 -9.74
CA ASP A 221 -21.64 3.54 -8.82
C ASP A 221 -22.23 4.35 -7.65
N ALA A 222 -21.51 5.38 -7.19
CA ALA A 222 -22.03 6.38 -6.24
C ALA A 222 -23.09 7.30 -6.86
N LYS A 223 -23.33 7.22 -8.17
CA LYS A 223 -24.21 8.12 -8.95
C LYS A 223 -23.86 9.60 -8.72
N LEU A 224 -22.56 9.88 -8.56
CA LEU A 224 -22.06 11.20 -8.20
C LEU A 224 -21.30 11.82 -9.39
N ASN A 225 -21.67 13.04 -9.77
CA ASN A 225 -20.87 13.81 -10.72
C ASN A 225 -19.55 14.25 -10.07
N LYS A 226 -18.42 14.20 -10.79
CA LYS A 226 -17.12 14.66 -10.28
C LYS A 226 -17.12 16.08 -9.68
N ARG A 227 -18.00 16.97 -10.15
CA ARG A 227 -18.17 18.33 -9.61
C ARG A 227 -18.82 18.40 -8.23
N LYS A 228 -19.39 17.28 -7.76
CA LYS A 228 -20.03 17.15 -6.44
C LYS A 228 -19.12 16.51 -5.40
N VAL A 229 -17.89 16.12 -5.78
CA VAL A 229 -16.83 15.73 -4.84
C VAL A 229 -16.24 17.02 -4.28
N HIS A 230 -16.28 17.17 -2.96
CA HIS A 230 -15.79 18.36 -2.27
C HIS A 230 -14.31 18.25 -1.95
N ASP A 231 -13.88 17.06 -1.53
CA ASP A 231 -12.52 16.78 -1.09
C ASP A 231 -12.02 15.46 -1.68
N VAL A 232 -10.73 15.41 -2.01
CA VAL A 232 -10.01 14.19 -2.40
C VAL A 232 -8.93 13.94 -1.37
N VAL A 233 -9.01 12.82 -0.65
CA VAL A 233 -8.02 12.43 0.36
C VAL A 233 -7.14 11.35 -0.23
N LEU A 234 -5.83 11.61 -0.24
CA LEU A 234 -4.82 10.65 -0.67
C LEU A 234 -4.35 9.80 0.52
N VAL A 235 -4.51 8.50 0.43
CA VAL A 235 -4.10 7.50 1.43
C VAL A 235 -3.12 6.51 0.79
N GLY A 236 -2.25 5.90 1.59
CA GLY A 236 -1.29 4.91 1.09
C GLY A 236 0.03 5.53 0.59
N GLY A 237 1.14 4.81 0.81
CA GLY A 237 2.48 5.34 0.58
C GLY A 237 2.81 5.69 -0.88
N SER A 238 2.15 5.02 -1.83
CA SER A 238 2.43 5.21 -3.27
C SER A 238 1.75 6.45 -3.85
N THR A 239 0.80 7.07 -3.14
CA THR A 239 0.24 8.39 -3.52
C THR A 239 1.25 9.53 -3.40
N ARG A 240 2.41 9.29 -2.77
CA ARG A 240 3.53 10.25 -2.70
C ARG A 240 4.28 10.40 -4.03
N ILE A 241 4.01 9.54 -5.00
CA ILE A 241 4.58 9.65 -6.35
C ILE A 241 3.97 10.89 -7.04
N PRO A 242 4.78 11.89 -7.47
CA PRO A 242 4.25 13.12 -8.05
C PRO A 242 3.32 12.89 -9.24
N LYS A 243 3.61 11.88 -10.07
CA LYS A 243 2.80 11.56 -11.24
C LYS A 243 1.39 11.05 -10.93
N ILE A 244 1.18 10.50 -9.73
CA ILE A 244 -0.16 10.12 -9.26
C ILE A 244 -0.99 11.35 -8.89
N GLN A 245 -0.33 12.43 -8.46
CA GLN A 245 -0.99 13.67 -8.01
C GLN A 245 -1.29 14.65 -9.15
N SER A 246 -0.74 14.42 -10.35
CA SER A 246 -0.79 15.32 -11.51
C SER A 246 -1.56 14.75 -12.69
#